data_AF-A0A930AE79-F1
#
_entry.id   AF-A0A930AE79-F1
#
_cell.length_a   1.000
_cell.length_b   1.000
_cell.length_c   1.000
_cell.angle_alpha   90.00
_cell.angle_beta   90.00
_cell.angle_gamma   90.00
#
_symmetry.space_group_name_H-M   'P 1'
#
loop_
_entity.id
_entity.type
_entity.pdbx_description
1 polymer ?
#
loop_
_entity_poly.entity_id
_entity_poly.type
_entity_poly.pdbx_seq_one_letter_code
_entity_poly.pdbx_strand_id
1 'polypeptide(L)'
;MILYTEYKDELCLILVDENRVEHTVFGSHFTLYRKENSVVIQVLEDGVSYLLNREQSCMIQEIRFTAIPLLQGWNQFKPYHYQDTIVIGTVMNDITVSTELLNRNAITIHFDTKQIEVNSSIHAYMNHKRIYNTIYKTGDLLETYYLRILFEEDFIIVNHPSNMSCHLSKFTPKTTALSPIQYADRTTIYQPEIINEYTLTVDEPEHISHYEKRSVIFSVGPAITMSLASMSGASISMYRGYMNGRDILDMLPMILLPSMMLLSTILWNPLQQLHEKKEYQKKIYTRKTEYEAYLEQLKSNIDSIHQSYINSVKKVCVNDEQLPQQLYPKCIYLPIGQAKGVIKYVFEKSFQFYKDDSLFQQQFNEIVKYASLLDAPYLLKLQCGNHVVLNQSDELVIDILRYISMCYRPQDVVICCLVDVKDFIHFSWLKKIPH
;
A
#
# COMPACT_ATOMS: atom_id res chain seq x y z
N MET A 1 -8.66 -10.97 -30.60
CA MET A 1 -9.31 -12.02 -31.43
C MET A 1 -9.60 -13.20 -30.52
N ILE A 2 -10.67 -13.94 -30.72
CA ILE A 2 -10.96 -15.16 -29.94
C ILE A 2 -10.44 -16.34 -30.74
N LEU A 3 -9.66 -17.20 -30.10
CA LEU A 3 -9.20 -18.45 -30.67
C LEU A 3 -9.97 -19.60 -30.02
N TYR A 4 -10.79 -20.27 -30.82
CA TYR A 4 -11.47 -21.51 -30.44
C TYR A 4 -10.50 -22.66 -30.71
N THR A 5 -10.17 -23.42 -29.66
CA THR A 5 -9.29 -24.58 -29.74
C THR A 5 -10.05 -25.83 -29.36
N GLU A 6 -10.04 -26.84 -30.22
CA GLU A 6 -10.77 -28.09 -30.01
C GLU A 6 -9.81 -29.28 -30.10
N TYR A 7 -9.84 -30.14 -29.09
CA TYR A 7 -9.09 -31.40 -29.07
C TYR A 7 -9.96 -32.48 -28.41
N LYS A 8 -10.15 -33.62 -29.08
CA LYS A 8 -10.98 -34.75 -28.59
C LYS A 8 -12.32 -34.32 -27.97
N ASP A 9 -13.05 -33.46 -28.68
CA ASP A 9 -14.37 -32.94 -28.28
C ASP A 9 -14.38 -32.03 -27.04
N GLU A 10 -13.21 -31.57 -26.57
CA GLU A 10 -13.08 -30.55 -25.54
C GLU A 10 -12.76 -29.18 -26.17
N LEU A 11 -13.40 -28.13 -25.64
CA LEU A 11 -13.23 -26.75 -26.06
C LEU A 11 -12.34 -25.99 -25.07
N CYS A 12 -11.34 -25.28 -25.59
CA CYS A 12 -10.62 -24.24 -24.87
C CYS A 12 -10.69 -22.92 -25.65
N LEU A 13 -11.00 -21.84 -24.94
CA LEU A 13 -11.20 -20.51 -25.49
C LEU A 13 -10.09 -19.59 -25.04
N ILE A 14 -9.39 -18.99 -26.00
CA ILE A 14 -8.25 -18.12 -25.72
C ILE A 14 -8.52 -16.74 -26.28
N LEU A 15 -8.44 -15.74 -25.41
CA LEU A 15 -8.47 -14.34 -25.82
C LEU A 15 -7.06 -13.93 -26.25
N VAL A 16 -6.87 -13.77 -27.55
CA VAL A 16 -5.59 -13.33 -28.13
C VAL A 16 -5.63 -11.81 -28.26
N ASP A 17 -4.78 -11.14 -27.49
CA ASP A 17 -4.53 -9.71 -27.55
C ASP A 17 -3.36 -9.39 -28.51
N GLU A 18 -2.95 -8.13 -28.58
CA GLU A 18 -1.82 -7.71 -29.43
C GLU A 18 -0.46 -8.12 -28.86
N ASN A 19 -0.43 -8.54 -27.60
CA ASN A 19 0.80 -8.97 -26.96
C ASN A 19 1.14 -10.41 -27.36
N ARG A 20 2.44 -10.72 -27.30
CA ARG A 20 2.93 -12.07 -27.45
C ARG A 20 2.71 -12.83 -26.15
N VAL A 21 1.86 -13.85 -26.19
CA VAL A 21 1.51 -14.68 -25.02
C VAL A 21 1.92 -16.11 -25.28
N GLU A 22 2.65 -16.70 -24.33
CA GLU A 22 2.93 -18.14 -24.32
C GLU A 22 1.81 -18.85 -23.56
N HIS A 23 1.17 -19.83 -24.20
CA HIS A 23 0.04 -20.55 -23.66
C HIS A 23 0.19 -22.04 -23.90
N THR A 24 -0.08 -22.85 -22.87
CA THR A 24 -0.17 -24.30 -23.00
C THR A 24 -1.62 -24.67 -23.31
N VAL A 25 -1.85 -25.38 -24.40
CA VAL A 25 -3.19 -25.80 -24.84
C VAL A 25 -3.17 -27.30 -25.04
N PHE A 26 -4.00 -28.03 -24.29
CA PHE A 26 -4.06 -29.50 -24.30
C PHE A 26 -2.68 -30.21 -24.20
N GLY A 27 -1.77 -29.64 -23.41
CA GLY A 27 -0.42 -30.17 -23.18
C GLY A 27 0.64 -29.77 -24.22
N SER A 28 0.27 -29.04 -25.28
CA SER A 28 1.21 -28.52 -26.28
C SER A 28 1.45 -27.02 -26.06
N HIS A 29 2.68 -26.56 -26.29
CA HIS A 29 3.10 -25.19 -26.00
C HIS A 29 3.06 -24.31 -27.26
N PHE A 30 2.24 -23.25 -27.21
CA PHE A 30 2.06 -22.31 -28.31
C PHE A 30 2.42 -20.89 -27.88
N THR A 31 3.05 -20.14 -28.78
CA THR A 31 3.08 -18.68 -28.72
C THR A 31 1.94 -18.15 -29.58
N LEU A 32 1.09 -17.32 -29.00
CA LEU A 32 -0.05 -16.69 -29.66
C LEU A 32 0.12 -15.18 -29.65
N TYR A 33 -0.06 -14.54 -30.79
CA TYR A 33 -0.16 -13.08 -30.86
C TYR A 33 -1.03 -12.66 -32.04
N ARG A 34 -1.68 -11.51 -31.90
CA ARG A 34 -2.46 -10.92 -32.97
C ARG A 34 -1.58 -10.14 -33.93
N LYS A 35 -1.82 -10.31 -35.23
CA LYS A 35 -1.27 -9.46 -36.29
C LYS A 35 -2.42 -8.96 -37.17
N GLU A 36 -2.78 -7.69 -37.01
CA GLU A 36 -3.91 -7.06 -37.71
C GLU A 36 -5.24 -7.81 -37.51
N ASN A 37 -5.75 -8.50 -38.55
CA ASN A 37 -6.97 -9.31 -38.55
C ASN A 37 -6.72 -10.82 -38.50
N SER A 38 -5.49 -11.22 -38.16
CA SER A 38 -5.06 -12.61 -38.11
C SER A 38 -4.45 -12.95 -36.75
N VAL A 39 -4.52 -14.22 -36.38
CA VAL A 39 -3.78 -14.78 -35.25
C VAL A 39 -2.57 -15.52 -35.78
N VAL A 40 -1.39 -15.22 -35.23
CA VAL A 40 -0.21 -16.05 -35.45
C VAL A 40 -0.11 -17.06 -34.32
N ILE A 41 -0.05 -18.34 -34.68
CA ILE A 41 0.11 -19.48 -33.78
C ILE A 41 1.49 -20.05 -34.07
N GLN A 42 2.43 -19.89 -33.15
CA GLN A 42 3.77 -20.45 -33.29
C GLN A 42 3.94 -21.62 -32.32
N VAL A 43 4.25 -22.80 -32.86
CA VAL A 43 4.54 -24.00 -32.07
C VAL A 43 5.94 -23.87 -31.49
N LEU A 44 6.09 -23.94 -30.18
CA LEU A 44 7.39 -23.76 -29.52
C LEU A 44 8.37 -24.91 -29.80
N GLU A 45 7.85 -26.12 -29.98
CA GLU A 45 8.67 -27.33 -30.19
C GLU A 45 9.38 -27.33 -31.54
N ASP A 46 8.69 -26.95 -32.62
CA ASP A 46 9.22 -26.99 -33.99
C ASP A 46 9.55 -25.59 -34.56
N GLY A 47 9.19 -24.52 -33.85
CA GLY A 47 9.41 -23.12 -34.26
C GLY A 47 8.54 -22.64 -35.43
N VAL A 48 7.68 -23.50 -35.98
CA VAL A 48 6.81 -23.19 -37.13
C VAL A 48 5.68 -22.24 -36.72
N SER A 49 5.49 -21.18 -37.51
CA SER A 49 4.40 -20.21 -37.33
C SER A 49 3.29 -20.43 -38.36
N TYR A 50 2.06 -20.58 -37.88
CA TYR A 50 0.83 -20.65 -38.66
C TYR A 50 0.09 -19.32 -38.57
N LEU A 51 -0.34 -18.79 -39.71
CA LEU A 51 -1.16 -17.58 -39.77
C LEU A 51 -2.62 -17.99 -40.01
N LEU A 52 -3.50 -17.68 -39.07
CA LEU A 52 -4.93 -17.92 -39.18
C LEU A 52 -5.66 -16.60 -39.44
N ASN A 53 -6.31 -16.46 -40.59
CA ASN A 53 -7.12 -15.27 -40.88
C ASN A 53 -8.53 -15.40 -40.27
N ARG A 54 -9.29 -14.32 -40.34
CA ARG A 54 -10.68 -14.23 -39.84
C ARG A 54 -11.54 -15.40 -40.33
N GLU A 55 -12.23 -16.06 -39.39
CA GLU A 55 -13.19 -17.15 -39.62
C GLU A 55 -12.59 -18.38 -40.32
N GLN A 56 -11.25 -18.51 -40.34
CA GLN A 56 -10.57 -19.69 -40.81
C GLN A 56 -10.36 -20.69 -39.68
N SER A 57 -10.27 -21.97 -40.04
CA SER A 57 -9.85 -23.04 -39.16
C SER A 57 -8.63 -23.78 -39.72
N CYS A 58 -7.76 -24.27 -38.84
CA CYS A 58 -6.58 -25.07 -39.18
C CYS A 58 -6.37 -26.16 -38.13
N MET A 59 -5.77 -27.28 -38.55
CA MET A 59 -5.36 -28.36 -37.66
C MET A 59 -3.85 -28.26 -37.41
N ILE A 60 -3.43 -28.13 -36.15
CA ILE A 60 -2.03 -28.07 -35.74
C ILE A 60 -1.86 -29.07 -34.58
N GLN A 61 -0.94 -30.03 -34.71
CA GLN A 61 -0.69 -31.06 -33.69
C GLN A 61 -2.00 -31.73 -33.17
N GLU A 62 -2.87 -32.15 -34.09
CA GLU A 62 -4.21 -32.72 -33.80
C GLU A 62 -5.22 -31.78 -33.12
N ILE A 63 -4.84 -30.54 -32.78
CA ILE A 63 -5.72 -29.52 -32.21
C ILE A 63 -6.29 -28.68 -33.35
N ARG A 64 -7.62 -28.51 -33.37
CA ARG A 64 -8.29 -27.61 -34.31
C ARG A 64 -8.31 -26.20 -33.74
N PHE A 65 -7.72 -25.25 -34.46
CA PHE A 65 -7.75 -23.84 -34.15
C PHE A 65 -8.73 -23.14 -35.09
N THR A 66 -9.65 -22.34 -34.56
CA THR A 66 -10.57 -21.49 -35.33
C THR A 66 -10.48 -20.05 -34.82
N ALA A 67 -10.11 -19.11 -35.67
CA ALA A 67 -9.93 -17.71 -35.27
C ALA A 67 -11.19 -16.90 -35.57
N ILE A 68 -11.76 -16.34 -34.52
CA ILE A 68 -13.01 -15.60 -34.56
C ILE A 68 -12.72 -14.15 -34.14
N PRO A 69 -13.19 -13.13 -34.88
CA PRO A 69 -13.04 -11.74 -34.48
C PRO A 69 -13.77 -11.49 -33.16
N LEU A 70 -13.14 -10.74 -32.25
CA LEU A 70 -13.81 -10.30 -31.03
C LEU A 70 -14.77 -9.17 -31.41
N LEU A 71 -16.08 -9.44 -31.30
CA LEU A 71 -17.11 -8.47 -31.66
C LEU A 71 -17.53 -7.60 -30.47
N GLN A 72 -17.93 -6.36 -30.76
CA GLN A 72 -18.49 -5.47 -29.75
C GLN A 72 -19.75 -6.10 -29.15
N GLY A 73 -19.84 -6.14 -27.83
CA GLY A 73 -20.97 -6.80 -27.14
C GLY A 73 -20.75 -8.28 -26.82
N TRP A 74 -19.57 -8.85 -27.09
CA TRP A 74 -19.22 -10.24 -26.70
C TRP A 74 -19.49 -10.54 -25.21
N ASN A 75 -19.10 -9.58 -24.36
CA ASN A 75 -19.26 -9.65 -22.91
C ASN A 75 -20.57 -9.02 -22.41
N GLN A 76 -21.46 -8.60 -23.31
CA GLN A 76 -22.75 -8.02 -22.93
C GLN A 76 -23.82 -9.09 -22.98
N PHE A 77 -24.43 -9.35 -21.83
CA PHE A 77 -25.47 -10.36 -21.69
C PHE A 77 -26.82 -9.69 -21.46
N LYS A 78 -27.86 -10.26 -22.07
CA LYS A 78 -29.25 -9.80 -21.90
C LYS A 78 -30.16 -10.98 -21.55
N PRO A 79 -31.08 -10.83 -20.58
CA PRO A 79 -32.00 -11.90 -20.23
C PRO A 79 -33.24 -11.89 -21.14
N TYR A 80 -33.71 -13.07 -21.52
CA TYR A 80 -34.86 -13.31 -22.40
C TYR A 80 -35.77 -14.40 -21.84
N HIS A 81 -37.07 -14.28 -22.07
CA HIS A 81 -38.03 -15.31 -21.69
C HIS A 81 -37.88 -16.56 -22.57
N TYR A 82 -38.16 -17.72 -21.98
CA TYR A 82 -38.30 -18.95 -22.75
C TYR A 82 -39.51 -18.88 -23.70
N GLN A 83 -39.36 -19.58 -24.82
CA GLN A 83 -40.44 -19.99 -25.71
C GLN A 83 -40.43 -21.52 -25.78
N ASP A 84 -41.52 -22.14 -26.20
CA ASP A 84 -41.66 -23.61 -26.27
C ASP A 84 -40.49 -24.24 -27.05
N THR A 85 -40.11 -23.60 -28.16
CA THR A 85 -38.93 -23.97 -28.95
C THR A 85 -38.16 -22.72 -29.37
N ILE A 86 -36.84 -22.72 -29.19
CA ILE A 86 -35.96 -21.64 -29.64
C ILE A 86 -35.06 -22.18 -30.74
N VAL A 87 -35.14 -21.60 -31.92
CA VAL A 87 -34.29 -21.94 -33.06
C VAL A 87 -33.17 -20.90 -33.20
N ILE A 88 -31.95 -21.39 -33.41
CA ILE A 88 -30.74 -20.59 -33.59
C ILE A 88 -30.17 -20.86 -34.98
N GLY A 89 -29.78 -19.82 -35.71
CA GLY A 89 -29.09 -19.96 -36.99
C GLY A 89 -28.90 -18.64 -37.73
N THR A 90 -28.88 -18.64 -39.06
CA THR A 90 -28.49 -17.44 -39.83
C THR A 90 -29.65 -16.58 -40.33
N VAL A 91 -30.84 -17.16 -40.57
CA VAL A 91 -31.95 -16.46 -41.24
C VAL A 91 -33.30 -16.90 -40.65
N MET A 92 -34.18 -15.93 -40.33
CA MET A 92 -35.58 -16.14 -39.90
C MET A 92 -35.74 -17.03 -38.65
N ASN A 93 -34.83 -16.91 -37.69
CA ASN A 93 -34.83 -17.66 -36.43
C ASN A 93 -34.98 -16.74 -35.21
N ASP A 94 -35.29 -17.32 -34.05
CA ASP A 94 -35.45 -16.59 -32.79
C ASP A 94 -34.14 -15.91 -32.36
N ILE A 95 -33.02 -16.62 -32.56
CA ILE A 95 -31.67 -16.07 -32.43
C ILE A 95 -30.97 -16.19 -33.79
N THR A 96 -30.71 -15.05 -34.41
CA THR A 96 -30.01 -14.96 -35.69
C THR A 96 -28.59 -14.47 -35.51
N VAL A 97 -27.61 -15.21 -36.02
CA VAL A 97 -26.18 -14.87 -35.97
C VAL A 97 -25.64 -14.82 -37.39
N SER A 98 -25.14 -13.66 -37.80
CA SER A 98 -24.58 -13.46 -39.14
C SER A 98 -23.14 -13.99 -39.20
N THR A 99 -22.97 -15.22 -39.69
CA THR A 99 -21.67 -15.85 -39.97
C THR A 99 -21.79 -17.00 -40.98
N GLU A 100 -20.70 -17.30 -41.68
CA GLU A 100 -20.59 -18.42 -42.62
C GLU A 100 -20.42 -19.78 -41.91
N LEU A 101 -20.12 -19.78 -40.61
CA LEU A 101 -19.87 -20.99 -39.81
C LEU A 101 -21.15 -21.64 -39.24
N LEU A 102 -22.29 -20.96 -39.32
CA LEU A 102 -23.59 -21.46 -38.87
C LEU A 102 -24.51 -21.78 -40.05
N ASN A 103 -25.25 -22.89 -39.94
CA ASN A 103 -26.29 -23.23 -40.91
C ASN A 103 -27.56 -22.38 -40.69
N ARG A 104 -28.50 -22.45 -41.65
CA ARG A 104 -29.81 -21.80 -41.55
C ARG A 104 -30.54 -22.15 -40.27
N ASN A 105 -30.66 -23.43 -39.94
CA ASN A 105 -31.19 -23.91 -38.66
C ASN A 105 -30.11 -24.78 -38.02
N ALA A 106 -29.42 -24.20 -37.05
CA ALA A 106 -28.20 -24.74 -36.50
C ALA A 106 -28.44 -25.54 -35.22
N ILE A 107 -29.18 -24.93 -34.30
CA ILE A 107 -29.45 -25.45 -32.97
C ILE A 107 -30.93 -25.22 -32.66
N THR A 108 -31.60 -26.25 -32.18
CA THR A 108 -32.97 -26.17 -31.69
C THR A 108 -32.97 -26.51 -30.21
N ILE A 109 -33.56 -25.64 -29.39
CA ILE A 109 -33.69 -25.82 -27.95
C ILE A 109 -35.16 -26.04 -27.65
N HIS A 110 -35.50 -27.19 -27.08
CA HIS A 110 -36.84 -27.51 -26.62
C HIS A 110 -36.93 -27.26 -25.11
N PHE A 111 -37.77 -26.31 -24.70
CA PHE A 111 -37.90 -25.94 -23.29
C PHE A 111 -38.60 -27.05 -22.48
N ASP A 112 -39.69 -27.60 -23.01
CA ASP A 112 -40.52 -28.61 -22.33
C ASP A 112 -39.74 -29.90 -22.01
N THR A 113 -38.95 -30.38 -22.96
CA THR A 113 -38.14 -31.59 -22.82
C THR A 113 -36.74 -31.32 -22.30
N LYS A 114 -36.35 -30.04 -22.18
CA LYS A 114 -34.99 -29.57 -21.90
C LYS A 114 -33.93 -30.15 -22.83
N GLN A 115 -34.29 -30.50 -24.07
CA GLN A 115 -33.39 -31.10 -25.04
C GLN A 115 -32.83 -30.05 -26.00
N ILE A 116 -31.56 -30.20 -26.35
CA ILE A 116 -30.88 -29.38 -27.36
C ILE A 116 -30.46 -30.30 -28.49
N GLU A 117 -30.93 -29.98 -29.68
CA GLU A 117 -30.57 -30.66 -30.92
C GLU A 117 -29.63 -29.75 -31.73
N VAL A 118 -28.45 -30.27 -32.02
CA VAL A 118 -27.41 -29.56 -32.79
C VAL A 118 -27.20 -30.28 -34.11
N ASN A 119 -27.16 -29.52 -35.19
CA ASN A 119 -26.82 -30.06 -36.50
C ASN A 119 -25.39 -30.63 -36.49
N SER A 120 -25.20 -31.85 -36.99
CA SER A 120 -23.90 -32.55 -37.06
C SER A 120 -22.72 -31.73 -37.63
N SER A 121 -22.99 -30.76 -38.50
CA SER A 121 -21.95 -29.91 -39.10
C SER A 121 -21.48 -28.77 -38.19
N ILE A 122 -22.11 -28.59 -37.03
CA ILE A 122 -21.93 -27.43 -36.16
C ILE A 122 -21.22 -27.84 -34.89
N HIS A 123 -20.25 -27.01 -34.52
CA HIS A 123 -19.50 -27.15 -33.29
C HIS A 123 -20.20 -26.35 -32.18
N ALA A 124 -21.01 -27.05 -31.39
CA ALA A 124 -21.63 -26.53 -30.19
C ALA A 124 -21.11 -27.29 -28.97
N TYR A 125 -20.93 -26.56 -27.88
CA TYR A 125 -20.33 -27.06 -26.66
C TYR A 125 -21.20 -26.70 -25.46
N MET A 126 -21.39 -27.65 -24.56
CA MET A 126 -22.03 -27.42 -23.27
C MET A 126 -20.98 -27.63 -22.18
N ASN A 127 -20.75 -26.61 -21.36
CA ASN A 127 -19.72 -26.64 -20.30
C ASN A 127 -18.37 -27.16 -20.85
N HIS A 128 -17.96 -26.65 -22.01
CA HIS A 128 -16.73 -26.99 -22.73
C HIS A 128 -16.64 -28.40 -23.35
N LYS A 129 -17.72 -29.21 -23.34
CA LYS A 129 -17.78 -30.50 -24.04
C LYS A 129 -18.68 -30.45 -25.25
N ARG A 130 -18.27 -31.06 -26.36
CA ARG A 130 -19.04 -31.06 -27.59
C ARG A 130 -20.35 -31.83 -27.45
N ILE A 131 -21.42 -31.28 -28.03
CA ILE A 131 -22.77 -31.86 -27.97
C ILE A 131 -23.40 -32.02 -29.35
N TYR A 132 -24.28 -33.01 -29.46
CA TYR A 132 -25.12 -33.26 -30.65
C TYR A 132 -26.60 -33.33 -30.26
N ASN A 133 -26.91 -34.14 -29.25
CA ASN A 133 -28.21 -34.16 -28.59
C ASN A 133 -28.00 -34.34 -27.08
N THR A 134 -28.40 -33.37 -26.28
CA THR A 134 -28.19 -33.38 -24.82
C THR A 134 -29.33 -32.70 -24.08
N ILE A 135 -29.53 -33.12 -22.82
CA ILE A 135 -30.45 -32.48 -21.90
C ILE A 135 -29.69 -31.45 -21.08
N TYR A 136 -30.16 -30.20 -21.03
CA TYR A 136 -29.53 -29.14 -20.24
C TYR A 136 -30.17 -28.98 -18.85
N LYS A 137 -29.39 -28.44 -17.92
CA LYS A 137 -29.78 -28.09 -16.56
C LYS A 137 -29.61 -26.59 -16.33
N THR A 138 -30.25 -26.10 -15.27
CA THR A 138 -30.04 -24.73 -14.77
C THR A 138 -28.56 -24.52 -14.44
N GLY A 139 -27.99 -23.43 -14.91
CA GLY A 139 -26.59 -23.06 -14.78
C GLY A 139 -25.69 -23.59 -15.89
N ASP A 140 -26.19 -24.41 -16.82
CA ASP A 140 -25.39 -24.89 -17.96
C ASP A 140 -25.12 -23.74 -18.95
N LEU A 141 -23.89 -23.72 -19.47
CA LEU A 141 -23.44 -22.77 -20.49
C LEU A 141 -23.32 -23.46 -21.84
N LEU A 142 -24.13 -23.03 -22.80
CA LEU A 142 -24.02 -23.37 -24.21
C LEU A 142 -23.15 -22.35 -24.94
N GLU A 143 -22.08 -22.81 -25.56
CA GLU A 143 -21.16 -21.98 -26.35
C GLU A 143 -21.08 -22.50 -27.80
N THR A 144 -21.25 -21.59 -28.76
CA THR A 144 -20.99 -21.88 -30.18
C THR A 144 -20.53 -20.60 -30.88
N TYR A 145 -19.35 -20.62 -31.51
CA TYR A 145 -18.78 -19.51 -32.28
C TYR A 145 -18.96 -18.10 -31.68
N TYR A 146 -20.05 -17.40 -32.05
CA TYR A 146 -20.35 -16.05 -31.59
C TYR A 146 -21.34 -15.96 -30.42
N LEU A 147 -21.87 -17.09 -29.98
CA LEU A 147 -23.04 -17.17 -29.12
C LEU A 147 -22.70 -17.91 -27.83
N ARG A 148 -23.18 -17.33 -26.72
CA ARG A 148 -23.12 -17.88 -25.38
C ARG A 148 -24.49 -17.75 -24.77
N ILE A 149 -25.05 -18.87 -24.33
CA ILE A 149 -26.35 -18.94 -23.69
C ILE A 149 -26.17 -19.63 -22.35
N LEU A 150 -26.54 -18.93 -21.27
CA LEU A 150 -26.66 -19.51 -19.94
C LEU A 150 -28.13 -19.81 -19.67
N PHE A 151 -28.42 -21.04 -19.25
CA PHE A 151 -29.78 -21.47 -18.93
C PHE A 151 -30.10 -21.20 -17.45
N GLU A 152 -31.06 -20.33 -17.17
CA GLU A 152 -31.64 -20.15 -15.84
C GLU A 152 -33.00 -20.85 -15.74
N GLU A 153 -33.61 -20.91 -14.55
CA GLU A 153 -34.88 -21.62 -14.34
C GLU A 153 -36.04 -20.98 -15.14
N ASP A 154 -36.15 -19.65 -15.09
CA ASP A 154 -37.28 -18.90 -15.65
C ASP A 154 -36.96 -18.11 -16.92
N PHE A 155 -35.67 -17.97 -17.25
CA PHE A 155 -35.20 -17.19 -18.39
C PHE A 155 -33.88 -17.74 -18.94
N ILE A 156 -33.47 -17.24 -20.09
CA ILE A 156 -32.12 -17.50 -20.63
C ILE A 156 -31.34 -16.20 -20.69
N ILE A 157 -30.04 -16.28 -20.46
CA ILE A 157 -29.13 -15.16 -20.60
C ILE A 157 -28.32 -15.38 -21.87
N VAL A 158 -28.45 -14.48 -22.83
CA VAL A 158 -27.80 -14.59 -24.14
C VAL A 158 -26.84 -13.43 -24.33
N ASN A 159 -25.62 -13.70 -24.81
CA ASN A 159 -24.70 -12.65 -25.19
C ASN A 159 -25.18 -11.91 -26.45
N HIS A 160 -24.83 -10.63 -26.60
CA HIS A 160 -25.36 -9.78 -27.66
C HIS A 160 -24.25 -9.13 -28.50
N PRO A 161 -23.51 -9.91 -29.31
CA PRO A 161 -22.49 -9.38 -30.20
C PRO A 161 -23.11 -8.56 -31.35
N SER A 162 -22.32 -7.71 -31.99
CA SER A 162 -22.77 -6.79 -33.05
C SER A 162 -23.36 -7.47 -34.30
N ASN A 163 -23.09 -8.76 -34.51
CA ASN A 163 -23.59 -9.54 -35.67
C ASN A 163 -24.80 -10.43 -35.33
N MET A 164 -25.42 -10.23 -34.16
CA MET A 164 -26.54 -11.03 -33.67
C MET A 164 -27.81 -10.20 -33.52
N SER A 165 -28.94 -10.78 -33.90
CA SER A 165 -30.28 -10.27 -33.64
C SER A 165 -31.09 -11.32 -32.87
N CYS A 166 -31.73 -10.89 -31.79
CA CYS A 166 -32.59 -11.73 -30.95
C CYS A 166 -34.03 -11.24 -31.05
N HIS A 167 -34.94 -12.11 -31.45
CA HIS A 167 -36.38 -11.84 -31.57
C HIS A 167 -37.18 -12.31 -30.34
N LEU A 168 -36.51 -12.89 -29.34
CA LEU A 168 -37.13 -13.28 -28.07
C LEU A 168 -37.56 -12.06 -27.26
N SER A 169 -38.63 -12.23 -26.47
CA SER A 169 -39.09 -11.22 -25.52
C SER A 169 -38.08 -11.06 -24.38
N LYS A 170 -37.68 -9.81 -24.10
CA LYS A 170 -36.74 -9.52 -23.03
C LYS A 170 -37.36 -9.85 -21.67
N PHE A 171 -36.61 -10.53 -20.82
CA PHE A 171 -37.00 -10.76 -19.44
C PHE A 171 -36.68 -9.51 -18.63
N THR A 172 -37.71 -8.80 -18.20
CA THR A 172 -37.55 -7.76 -17.18
C THR A 172 -37.84 -8.39 -15.82
N PRO A 173 -36.86 -8.50 -14.92
CA PRO A 173 -37.15 -8.98 -13.57
C PRO A 173 -38.22 -8.09 -12.96
N LYS A 174 -39.14 -8.68 -12.20
CA LYS A 174 -40.10 -7.90 -11.41
C LYS A 174 -39.30 -7.11 -10.37
N THR A 175 -38.93 -5.88 -10.71
CA THR A 175 -38.32 -4.96 -9.77
C THR A 175 -39.35 -4.70 -8.70
N THR A 176 -39.15 -5.28 -7.52
CA THR A 176 -39.91 -4.85 -6.36
C THR A 176 -39.38 -3.46 -6.06
N ALA A 177 -40.06 -2.43 -6.56
CA ALA A 177 -39.76 -1.06 -6.19
C ALA A 177 -40.01 -0.95 -4.68
N LEU A 178 -38.93 -1.06 -3.91
CA LEU A 178 -38.97 -0.70 -2.51
C LEU A 178 -39.37 0.77 -2.47
N SER A 179 -40.37 1.10 -1.65
CA SER A 179 -40.79 2.48 -1.45
C SER A 179 -39.56 3.33 -1.11
N PRO A 180 -39.37 4.50 -1.76
CA PRO A 180 -38.26 5.38 -1.44
C PRO A 180 -38.36 5.76 0.03
N ILE A 181 -37.38 5.31 0.81
CA ILE A 181 -37.25 5.75 2.20
C ILE A 181 -36.89 7.24 2.12
N GLN A 182 -37.73 8.10 2.70
CA GLN A 182 -37.38 9.51 2.87
C GLN A 182 -36.30 9.59 3.95
N TYR A 183 -35.06 9.88 3.52
CA TYR A 183 -33.95 10.09 4.44
C TYR A 183 -34.02 11.53 4.96
N ALA A 184 -33.81 11.69 6.27
CA ALA A 184 -33.56 13.01 6.83
C ALA A 184 -32.27 13.57 6.22
N ASP A 185 -32.30 14.83 5.78
CA ASP A 185 -31.10 15.53 5.32
C ASP A 185 -30.06 15.55 6.45
N ARG A 186 -28.97 14.79 6.27
CA ARG A 186 -27.84 14.76 7.18
C ARG A 186 -26.78 15.74 6.70
N THR A 187 -26.20 16.48 7.64
CA THR A 187 -25.10 17.40 7.33
C THR A 187 -23.89 16.60 6.85
N THR A 188 -23.41 16.89 5.64
CA THR A 188 -22.21 16.24 5.10
C THR A 188 -20.96 16.99 5.55
N ILE A 189 -19.94 16.25 6.00
CA ILE A 189 -18.63 16.79 6.38
C ILE A 189 -17.57 16.20 5.47
N TYR A 190 -16.63 17.05 5.05
CA TYR A 190 -15.44 16.58 4.35
C TYR A 190 -14.55 15.78 5.29
N GLN A 191 -14.24 14.55 4.88
CA GLN A 191 -13.37 13.66 5.63
C GLN A 191 -12.00 14.31 5.89
N PRO A 192 -11.60 14.49 7.16
CA PRO A 192 -10.27 15.00 7.48
C PRO A 192 -9.20 13.98 7.10
N GLU A 193 -8.01 14.48 6.75
CA GLU A 193 -6.86 13.64 6.46
C GLU A 193 -6.23 13.16 7.77
N ILE A 194 -5.99 11.85 7.87
CA ILE A 194 -5.37 11.23 9.04
C ILE A 194 -3.92 10.96 8.69
N ILE A 195 -3.02 11.63 9.40
CA ILE A 195 -1.58 11.45 9.27
C ILE A 195 -1.15 10.43 10.33
N ASN A 196 -0.52 9.35 9.89
CA ASN A 196 -0.02 8.28 10.75
C ASN A 196 1.51 8.22 10.81
N GLU A 197 2.22 9.09 10.08
CA GLU A 197 3.68 9.16 10.06
C GLU A 197 4.15 10.58 10.33
N TYR A 198 5.03 10.74 11.33
CA TYR A 198 5.56 12.03 11.76
C TYR A 198 7.08 11.97 11.83
N THR A 199 7.74 12.89 11.13
CA THR A 199 9.19 13.07 11.16
C THR A 199 9.56 14.08 12.24
N LEU A 200 10.40 13.66 13.19
CA LEU A 200 10.92 14.50 14.27
C LEU A 200 12.44 14.66 14.08
N THR A 201 12.90 15.88 13.86
CA THR A 201 14.32 16.21 13.79
C THR A 201 14.91 16.27 15.18
N VAL A 202 15.99 15.52 15.41
CA VAL A 202 16.71 15.49 16.68
C VAL A 202 17.98 16.31 16.55
N ASP A 203 18.19 17.24 17.47
CA ASP A 203 19.34 18.13 17.49
C ASP A 203 20.50 17.55 18.31
N GLU A 204 21.72 17.85 17.87
CA GLU A 204 22.96 17.44 18.54
C GLU A 204 23.13 18.23 19.84
N PRO A 205 23.51 17.58 20.97
CA PRO A 205 23.87 18.31 22.17
C PRO A 205 25.08 19.20 21.91
N GLU A 206 25.07 20.42 22.44
CA GLU A 206 26.15 21.41 22.21
C GLU A 206 27.53 20.80 22.46
N HIS A 207 28.45 20.92 21.50
CA HIS A 207 29.79 20.35 21.65
C HIS A 207 30.64 21.22 22.58
N ILE A 208 30.90 20.73 23.80
CA ILE A 208 31.89 21.35 24.68
C ILE A 208 33.25 20.74 24.36
N SER A 209 34.14 21.53 23.75
CA SER A 209 35.53 21.15 23.54
C SER A 209 36.12 20.65 24.86
N HIS A 210 36.68 19.44 24.86
CA HIS A 210 37.33 18.91 26.05
C HIS A 210 38.35 19.91 26.57
N TYR A 211 38.27 20.21 27.87
CA TYR A 211 39.40 20.78 28.56
C TYR A 211 40.53 19.76 28.47
N GLU A 212 41.46 19.96 27.53
CA GLU A 212 42.70 19.20 27.50
C GLU A 212 43.37 19.43 28.85
N LYS A 213 43.29 18.40 29.70
CA LYS A 213 43.90 18.38 31.01
C LYS A 213 45.41 18.30 30.82
N ARG A 214 46.03 19.40 30.38
CA ARG A 214 47.49 19.50 30.31
C ARG A 214 47.99 19.32 31.73
N SER A 215 48.87 18.33 31.91
CA SER A 215 49.55 18.17 33.19
C SER A 215 50.20 19.51 33.55
N VAL A 216 50.01 19.96 34.79
CA VAL A 216 50.58 21.22 35.31
C VAL A 216 52.09 21.29 35.04
N ILE A 217 52.75 20.14 35.06
CA ILE A 217 54.18 20.02 34.77
C ILE A 217 54.49 20.36 33.31
N PHE A 218 53.66 19.96 32.35
CA PHE A 218 53.87 20.24 30.93
C PHE A 218 53.49 21.68 30.53
N SER A 219 52.57 22.32 31.26
CA SER A 219 52.21 23.72 30.99
C SER A 219 53.16 24.73 31.67
N VAL A 220 53.61 24.44 32.89
CA VAL A 220 54.41 25.40 33.69
C VAL A 220 55.88 25.02 33.78
N GLY A 221 56.25 23.76 33.48
CA GLY A 221 57.61 23.24 33.56
C GLY A 221 58.64 24.06 32.79
N PRO A 222 58.45 24.37 31.48
CA PRO A 222 59.40 25.17 30.72
C PRO A 222 59.63 26.56 31.32
N ALA A 223 58.57 27.22 31.80
CA ALA A 223 58.66 28.55 32.41
C ALA A 223 59.40 28.51 33.76
N ILE A 224 59.16 27.48 34.58
CA ILE A 224 59.88 27.25 35.84
C ILE A 224 61.36 26.95 35.57
N THR A 225 61.66 26.03 34.65
CA THR A 225 63.03 25.66 34.29
C THR A 225 63.81 26.85 33.74
N MET A 226 63.19 27.64 32.85
CA MET A 226 63.81 28.83 32.27
C MET A 226 64.03 29.93 33.32
N SER A 227 63.07 30.14 34.22
CA SER A 227 63.20 31.12 35.30
C SER A 227 64.31 30.73 36.28
N LEU A 228 64.41 29.45 36.65
CA LEU A 228 65.46 28.91 37.51
C LEU A 228 66.85 28.98 36.86
N ALA A 229 66.96 28.62 35.57
CA ALA A 229 68.21 28.71 34.82
C ALA A 229 68.68 30.17 34.69
N SER A 230 67.75 31.08 34.41
CA SER A 230 68.03 32.52 34.32
C SER A 230 68.42 33.10 35.67
N MET A 231 67.78 32.67 36.76
CA MET A 231 68.13 33.05 38.13
C MET A 231 69.54 32.58 38.49
N SER A 232 69.90 31.34 38.13
CA SER A 232 71.26 30.82 38.34
C SER A 232 72.32 31.59 37.56
N GLY A 233 72.04 31.89 36.29
CA GLY A 233 72.92 32.72 35.45
C GLY A 233 73.06 34.15 35.97
N ALA A 234 71.97 34.75 36.45
CA ALA A 234 71.94 36.06 37.08
C ALA A 234 72.72 36.09 38.40
N SER A 235 72.60 35.06 39.25
CA SER A 235 73.37 34.94 40.49
C SER A 235 74.88 34.86 40.22
N ILE A 236 75.29 34.08 39.23
CA ILE A 236 76.71 33.99 38.83
C ILE A 236 77.20 35.33 38.24
N SER A 237 76.37 36.00 37.43
CA SER A 237 76.70 37.30 36.83
C SER A 237 76.82 38.40 37.88
N MET A 238 75.93 38.40 38.88
CA MET A 238 75.97 39.32 40.03
C MET A 238 77.22 39.07 40.88
N TYR A 239 77.56 37.80 41.14
CA TYR A 239 78.79 37.44 41.87
C TYR A 239 80.06 37.93 41.16
N ARG A 240 80.13 37.74 39.83
CA ARG A 240 81.24 38.25 39.01
C ARG A 240 81.25 39.78 38.95
N GLY A 241 80.09 40.42 38.87
CA GLY A 241 79.96 41.87 38.89
C GLY A 241 80.47 42.47 40.20
N TYR A 242 80.14 41.84 41.32
CA TYR A 242 80.59 42.25 42.65
C TYR A 242 82.12 42.15 42.78
N MET A 243 82.71 41.04 42.33
CA MET A 243 84.17 40.87 42.29
C MET A 243 84.89 41.90 41.41
N ASN A 244 84.19 42.46 40.42
CA ASN A 244 84.72 43.49 39.52
C ASN A 244 84.44 44.94 39.99
N GLY A 245 83.97 45.14 41.22
CA GLY A 245 83.83 46.47 41.83
C GLY A 245 82.63 47.31 41.36
N ARG A 246 81.61 46.70 40.75
CA ARG A 246 80.35 47.39 40.42
C ARG A 246 79.46 47.54 41.66
N ASP A 247 78.72 48.64 41.72
CA ASP A 247 77.77 48.91 42.80
C ASP A 247 76.62 47.89 42.83
N ILE A 248 76.23 47.49 44.04
CA ILE A 248 75.21 46.46 44.30
C ILE A 248 73.83 46.93 43.79
N LEU A 249 73.57 48.24 43.84
CA LEU A 249 72.32 48.85 43.38
C LEU A 249 72.12 48.68 41.86
N ASP A 250 73.20 48.66 41.08
CA ASP A 250 73.13 48.48 39.62
C ASP A 250 72.91 47.02 39.21
N MET A 251 73.08 46.07 40.13
CA MET A 251 72.92 44.62 39.89
C MET A 251 71.59 44.05 40.38
N LEU A 252 70.86 44.79 41.21
CA LEU A 252 69.55 44.39 41.75
C LEU A 252 68.55 43.92 40.66
N PRO A 253 68.44 44.60 39.50
CA PRO A 253 67.52 44.18 38.43
C PRO A 253 67.82 42.79 37.86
N MET A 254 69.07 42.34 37.89
CA MET A 254 69.52 41.07 37.31
C MET A 254 68.87 39.86 38.01
N ILE A 255 68.63 39.94 39.32
CA ILE A 255 67.97 38.89 40.11
C ILE A 255 66.47 39.15 40.24
N LEU A 256 66.05 40.42 40.35
CA LEU A 256 64.64 40.79 40.51
C LEU A 256 63.76 40.34 39.35
N LEU A 257 64.23 40.50 38.11
CA LEU A 257 63.48 40.13 36.91
C LEU A 257 63.11 38.64 36.85
N PRO A 258 64.06 37.68 36.91
CA PRO A 258 63.71 36.25 36.91
C PRO A 258 62.92 35.83 38.17
N SER A 259 63.14 36.50 39.32
CA SER A 259 62.37 36.23 40.54
C SER A 259 60.89 36.60 40.39
N MET A 260 60.59 37.74 39.77
CA MET A 260 59.21 38.18 39.52
C MET A 260 58.51 37.32 38.46
N MET A 261 59.23 36.86 37.43
CA MET A 261 58.68 35.90 36.46
C MET A 261 58.36 34.55 37.11
N LEU A 262 59.22 34.06 38.00
CA LEU A 262 58.99 32.82 38.75
C LEU A 262 57.80 32.95 39.69
N LEU A 263 57.70 34.05 40.45
CA LEU A 263 56.54 34.34 41.31
C LEU A 263 55.24 34.46 40.52
N SER A 264 55.25 35.17 39.38
CA SER A 264 54.08 35.34 38.52
C SER A 264 53.60 33.99 37.95
N THR A 265 54.52 33.13 37.50
CA THR A 265 54.17 31.81 36.94
C THR A 265 53.66 30.83 38.00
N ILE A 266 54.16 30.89 39.23
CA ILE A 266 53.68 30.06 40.34
C ILE A 266 52.29 30.50 40.83
N LEU A 267 52.01 31.80 40.89
CA LEU A 267 50.74 32.31 41.40
C LEU A 267 49.63 32.30 40.35
N TRP A 268 49.91 32.72 39.11
CA TRP A 268 48.87 32.99 38.12
C TRP A 268 48.33 31.72 37.47
N ASN A 269 49.20 30.76 37.13
CA ASN A 269 48.79 29.51 36.47
C ASN A 269 47.81 28.66 37.28
N PRO A 270 48.03 28.36 38.59
CA PRO A 270 47.06 27.58 39.35
C PRO A 270 45.74 28.35 39.56
N LEU A 271 45.79 29.67 39.73
CA LEU A 271 44.58 30.49 39.85
C LEU A 271 43.75 30.45 38.56
N GLN A 272 44.42 30.57 37.41
CA GLN A 272 43.79 30.47 36.10
C GLN A 272 43.17 29.08 35.87
N GLN A 273 43.85 27.99 36.23
CA GLN A 273 43.30 26.64 36.09
C GLN A 273 42.08 26.39 36.99
N LEU A 274 42.07 26.95 38.21
CA LEU A 274 40.91 26.83 39.10
C LEU A 274 39.69 27.56 38.51
N HIS A 275 39.91 28.74 37.93
CA HIS A 275 38.86 29.50 37.25
C HIS A 275 38.33 28.74 36.03
N GLU A 276 39.22 28.30 35.13
CA GLU A 276 38.88 27.53 33.93
C GLU A 276 38.11 26.24 34.28
N LYS A 277 38.54 25.51 35.31
CA LYS A 277 37.84 24.31 35.79
C LYS A 277 36.43 24.62 36.27
N LYS A 278 36.25 25.72 37.02
CA LYS A 278 34.94 26.14 37.53
C LYS A 278 34.02 26.57 36.38
N GLU A 279 34.53 27.31 35.40
CA GLU A 279 33.76 27.68 34.21
C GLU A 279 33.39 26.48 33.35
N TYR A 280 34.31 25.54 33.18
CA TYR A 280 34.07 24.30 32.45
C TYR A 280 32.96 23.46 33.11
N GLN A 281 32.99 23.31 34.44
CA GLN A 281 31.93 22.62 35.19
C GLN A 281 30.57 23.31 35.04
N LYS A 282 30.54 24.65 35.07
CA LYS A 282 29.31 25.41 34.81
C LYS A 282 28.78 25.16 33.40
N LYS A 283 29.64 25.20 32.38
CA LYS A 283 29.25 24.92 30.98
C LYS A 283 28.69 23.51 30.81
N ILE A 284 29.33 22.49 31.41
CA ILE A 284 28.79 21.11 31.38
C ILE A 284 27.43 21.04 32.04
N TYR A 285 27.28 21.66 33.21
CA TYR A 285 26.01 21.68 33.93
C TYR A 285 24.91 22.33 33.07
N THR A 286 25.18 23.52 32.51
CA THR A 286 24.26 24.23 31.62
C THR A 286 23.89 23.39 30.40
N ARG A 287 24.86 22.81 29.68
CA ARG A 287 24.62 21.89 28.56
C ARG A 287 23.71 20.74 28.95
N LYS A 288 23.96 20.13 30.11
CA LYS A 288 23.16 19.02 30.60
C LYS A 288 21.71 19.45 30.86
N THR A 289 21.52 20.56 31.58
CA THR A 289 20.17 21.06 31.89
C THR A 289 19.40 21.47 30.65
N GLU A 290 20.06 22.10 29.67
CA GLU A 290 19.42 22.54 28.43
C GLU A 290 19.04 21.34 27.55
N TYR A 291 19.93 20.34 27.44
CA TYR A 291 19.63 19.15 26.65
C TYR A 291 18.58 18.25 27.31
N GLU A 292 18.59 18.12 28.64
CA GLU A 292 17.52 17.43 29.38
C GLU A 292 16.16 18.12 29.15
N ALA A 293 16.10 19.45 29.23
CA ALA A 293 14.89 20.22 28.93
C ALA A 293 14.43 20.04 27.47
N TYR A 294 15.37 19.98 26.52
CA TYR A 294 15.06 19.68 25.12
C TYR A 294 14.45 18.28 24.95
N LEU A 295 15.00 17.26 25.61
CA LEU A 295 14.45 15.90 25.57
C LEU A 295 13.05 15.83 26.19
N GLU A 296 12.79 16.58 27.27
CA GLU A 296 11.45 16.71 27.85
C GLU A 296 10.47 17.40 26.89
N GLN A 297 10.90 18.47 26.22
CA GLN A 297 10.10 19.13 25.20
C GLN A 297 9.79 18.20 24.02
N LEU A 298 10.77 17.39 23.59
CA LEU A 298 10.59 16.40 22.54
C LEU A 298 9.55 15.36 22.94
N LYS A 299 9.58 14.89 24.19
CA LYS A 299 8.54 14.01 24.74
C LYS A 299 7.16 14.68 24.76
N SER A 300 7.07 15.92 25.23
CA SER A 300 5.82 16.68 25.22
C SER A 300 5.26 16.88 23.80
N ASN A 301 6.14 17.07 22.82
CA ASN A 301 5.74 17.15 21.42
C ASN A 301 5.11 15.84 20.93
N ILE A 302 5.71 14.68 21.27
CA ILE A 302 5.15 13.35 20.99
C ILE A 302 3.74 13.21 21.58
N ASP A 303 3.55 13.63 22.83
CA ASP A 303 2.24 13.59 23.51
C ASP A 303 1.22 14.47 22.79
N SER A 304 1.63 15.66 22.35
CA SER A 304 0.77 16.59 21.61
C SER A 304 0.34 16.00 20.25
N ILE A 305 1.26 15.35 19.53
CA ILE A 305 0.99 14.65 18.27
C ILE A 305 0.01 13.51 18.51
N HIS A 306 0.23 12.73 19.56
CA HIS A 306 -0.64 11.62 19.94
C HIS A 306 -2.08 12.09 20.23
N GLN A 307 -2.25 13.17 21.00
CA GLN A 307 -3.56 13.76 21.25
C GLN A 307 -4.22 14.33 19.99
N SER A 308 -3.43 14.97 19.12
CA SER A 308 -3.92 15.48 17.82
C SER A 308 -4.42 14.35 16.92
N TYR A 309 -3.70 13.22 16.88
CA TYR A 309 -4.11 12.02 16.16
C TYR A 309 -5.44 11.47 16.71
N ILE A 310 -5.55 11.30 18.03
CA ILE A 310 -6.79 10.82 18.68
C ILE A 310 -7.97 11.74 18.34
N ASN A 311 -7.78 13.06 18.40
CA ASN A 311 -8.82 14.02 18.09
C ASN A 311 -9.23 13.97 16.61
N SER A 312 -8.29 13.70 15.70
CA SER A 312 -8.58 13.51 14.28
C SER A 312 -9.37 12.23 14.03
N VAL A 313 -9.00 11.13 14.70
CA VAL A 313 -9.73 9.86 14.61
C VAL A 313 -11.16 10.00 15.15
N LYS A 314 -11.36 10.69 16.28
CA LYS A 314 -12.69 10.96 16.85
C LYS A 314 -13.63 11.74 15.93
N LYS A 315 -13.09 12.51 14.97
CA LYS A 315 -13.90 13.22 13.96
C LYS A 315 -14.33 12.31 12.81
N VAL A 316 -13.64 11.19 12.60
CA VAL A 316 -13.91 10.24 11.51
C VAL A 316 -14.74 9.05 12.01
N CYS A 317 -14.51 8.60 13.24
CA CYS A 317 -15.34 7.60 13.87
C CYS A 317 -16.57 8.28 14.46
N VAL A 318 -17.76 7.99 13.91
CA VAL A 318 -19.02 8.51 14.44
C VAL A 318 -19.23 7.97 15.85
N ASN A 319 -19.20 8.86 16.84
CA ASN A 319 -19.64 8.57 18.20
C ASN A 319 -21.16 8.80 18.33
N ASP A 320 -21.78 8.27 19.39
CA ASP A 320 -23.22 8.37 19.66
C ASP A 320 -23.78 9.82 19.64
N GLU A 321 -22.92 10.83 19.85
CA GLU A 321 -23.28 12.25 19.80
C GLU A 321 -23.24 12.88 18.39
N GLN A 322 -22.58 12.23 17.42
CA GLN A 322 -22.33 12.74 16.06
C GLN A 322 -23.14 12.04 14.95
N LEU A 323 -24.15 11.26 15.34
CA LEU A 323 -25.07 10.56 14.42
C LEU A 323 -25.68 11.39 13.25
N PRO A 324 -25.86 12.74 13.31
CA PRO A 324 -26.38 13.47 12.16
C PRO A 324 -25.34 13.83 11.08
N GLN A 325 -24.07 13.42 11.23
CA GLN A 325 -23.00 13.79 10.30
C GLN A 325 -22.60 12.61 9.41
N GLN A 326 -22.60 12.83 8.08
CA GLN A 326 -22.11 11.85 7.11
C GLN A 326 -20.81 12.31 6.47
N LEU A 327 -19.88 11.38 6.24
CA LEU A 327 -18.59 11.65 5.63
C LEU A 327 -18.68 11.61 4.11
N TYR A 328 -18.13 12.62 3.46
CA TYR A 328 -17.79 12.58 2.04
C TYR A 328 -16.52 11.72 1.85
N PRO A 329 -16.57 10.55 1.20
CA PRO A 329 -15.44 9.63 1.14
C PRO A 329 -14.37 10.10 0.16
N LYS A 330 -13.16 10.36 0.67
CA LYS A 330 -11.92 10.29 -0.12
C LYS A 330 -11.36 8.87 -0.16
N CYS A 331 -11.55 8.14 0.94
CA CYS A 331 -11.18 6.74 1.10
C CYS A 331 -12.01 6.14 2.25
N ILE A 332 -12.09 4.80 2.32
CA ILE A 332 -12.83 4.14 3.38
C ILE A 332 -11.85 3.82 4.52
N TYR A 333 -12.05 4.43 5.69
CA TYR A 333 -11.39 4.00 6.92
C TYR A 333 -12.26 2.98 7.64
N LEU A 334 -11.64 1.88 8.08
CA LEU A 334 -12.26 0.87 8.93
C LEU A 334 -11.66 0.90 10.33
N PRO A 335 -12.44 1.15 11.38
CA PRO A 335 -11.98 1.02 12.75
C PRO A 335 -11.87 -0.47 13.12
N ILE A 336 -10.64 -0.93 13.37
CA ILE A 336 -10.38 -2.32 13.74
C ILE A 336 -10.22 -2.47 15.26
N GLY A 337 -9.72 -1.44 15.93
CA GLY A 337 -9.52 -1.45 17.38
C GLY A 337 -8.41 -0.53 17.82
N GLN A 338 -7.73 -0.88 18.91
CA GLN A 338 -6.54 -0.19 19.40
C GLN A 338 -5.29 -1.05 19.20
N ALA A 339 -4.18 -0.43 18.81
CA ALA A 339 -2.91 -1.10 18.66
C ALA A 339 -1.73 -0.18 19.04
N LYS A 340 -0.60 -0.80 19.38
CA LYS A 340 0.68 -0.12 19.61
C LYS A 340 1.38 0.14 18.28
N GLY A 341 2.09 1.27 18.20
CA GLY A 341 2.88 1.61 17.01
C GLY A 341 2.04 2.00 15.80
N VAL A 342 0.78 2.39 16.00
CA VAL A 342 -0.11 2.91 14.95
C VAL A 342 0.41 4.22 14.38
N ILE A 343 0.94 5.08 15.25
CA ILE A 343 1.62 6.31 14.85
C ILE A 343 3.10 5.98 14.69
N LYS A 344 3.59 6.13 13.47
CA LYS A 344 4.99 5.92 13.11
C LYS A 344 5.77 7.21 13.34
N TYR A 345 6.57 7.22 14.40
CA TYR A 345 7.50 8.31 14.67
C TYR A 345 8.84 8.00 14.01
N VAL A 346 9.24 8.83 13.05
CA VAL A 346 10.54 8.75 12.37
C VAL A 346 11.45 9.80 12.98
N PHE A 347 12.49 9.36 13.68
CA PHE A 347 13.47 10.26 14.28
C PHE A 347 14.63 10.47 13.30
N GLU A 348 14.71 11.66 12.72
CA GLU A 348 15.82 12.06 11.86
C GLU A 348 16.98 12.56 12.71
N LYS A 349 18.10 11.85 12.61
CA LYS A 349 19.31 12.17 13.35
C LYS A 349 20.47 12.39 12.38
N SER A 350 20.96 13.62 12.32
CA SER A 350 22.11 14.01 11.47
C SER A 350 23.47 13.73 12.12
N PHE A 351 23.51 13.30 13.38
CA PHE A 351 24.71 13.18 14.19
C PHE A 351 24.82 11.83 14.93
N GLN A 352 25.99 11.55 15.51
CA GLN A 352 26.19 10.43 16.44
C GLN A 352 26.50 10.98 17.83
N PHE A 353 25.98 10.33 18.88
CA PHE A 353 26.32 10.75 20.24
C PHE A 353 27.80 10.45 20.49
N TYR A 354 28.53 11.39 21.08
CA TYR A 354 29.90 11.15 21.51
C TYR A 354 29.94 10.11 22.64
N LYS A 355 31.10 9.49 22.87
CA LYS A 355 31.27 8.47 23.93
C LYS A 355 30.90 8.99 25.31
N ASP A 356 31.10 10.28 25.57
CA ASP A 356 30.81 10.92 26.86
C ASP A 356 29.32 11.25 27.04
N ASP A 357 28.51 11.13 25.99
CA ASP A 357 27.08 11.46 25.98
C ASP A 357 26.18 10.21 26.13
N SER A 358 26.71 9.13 26.70
CA SER A 358 25.98 7.86 26.84
C SER A 358 24.65 7.99 27.58
N LEU A 359 24.57 8.92 28.54
CA LEU A 359 23.34 9.20 29.31
C LEU A 359 22.24 9.80 28.42
N PHE A 360 22.60 10.77 27.58
CA PHE A 360 21.65 11.38 26.63
C PHE A 360 21.16 10.36 25.61
N GLN A 361 22.06 9.49 25.15
CA GLN A 361 21.67 8.39 24.27
C GLN A 361 20.67 7.43 24.93
N GLN A 362 20.86 7.11 26.22
CA GLN A 362 19.92 6.29 26.97
C GLN A 362 18.54 6.95 27.10
N GLN A 363 18.50 8.21 27.55
CA GLN A 363 17.25 8.98 27.68
C GLN A 363 16.51 9.10 26.33
N PHE A 364 17.25 9.38 25.25
CA PHE A 364 16.67 9.42 23.91
C PHE A 364 16.08 8.06 23.50
N ASN A 365 16.80 6.96 23.73
CA ASN A 365 16.31 5.61 23.42
C ASN A 365 15.05 5.26 24.24
N GLU A 366 14.94 5.73 25.48
CA GLU A 366 13.73 5.58 26.29
C GLU A 366 12.55 6.34 25.69
N ILE A 367 12.77 7.54 25.14
CA ILE A 367 11.73 8.31 24.45
C ILE A 367 11.29 7.60 23.16
N VAL A 368 12.23 7.07 22.37
CA VAL A 368 11.91 6.29 21.16
C VAL A 368 11.07 5.06 21.53
N LYS A 369 11.46 4.35 22.59
CA LYS A 369 10.70 3.19 23.10
C LYS A 369 9.32 3.61 23.59
N TYR A 370 9.22 4.71 24.34
CA TYR A 370 7.96 5.28 24.80
C TYR A 370 7.01 5.56 23.62
N ALA A 371 7.50 6.26 22.59
CA ALA A 371 6.73 6.58 21.40
C ALA A 371 6.17 5.33 20.69
N SER A 372 6.95 4.25 20.62
CA SER A 372 6.52 2.98 20.02
C SER A 372 5.47 2.21 20.83
N LEU A 373 5.43 2.44 22.15
CA LEU A 373 4.52 1.75 23.08
C LEU A 373 3.17 2.45 23.25
N LEU A 374 3.01 3.66 22.72
CA LEU A 374 1.75 4.40 22.77
C LEU A 374 0.65 3.63 22.02
N ASP A 375 -0.42 3.32 22.75
CA ASP A 375 -1.63 2.71 22.21
C ASP A 375 -2.50 3.78 21.55
N ALA A 376 -2.89 3.57 20.28
CA ALA A 376 -3.80 4.46 19.58
C ALA A 376 -4.85 3.67 18.78
N PRO A 377 -6.00 4.29 18.44
CA PRO A 377 -6.97 3.62 17.58
C PRO A 377 -6.40 3.38 16.19
N TYR A 378 -6.47 2.14 15.73
CA TYR A 378 -6.03 1.71 14.42
C TYR A 378 -7.18 1.78 13.41
N LEU A 379 -6.94 2.56 12.35
CA LEU A 379 -7.84 2.69 11.22
C LEU A 379 -7.19 2.07 9.99
N LEU A 380 -7.80 1.03 9.44
CA LEU A 380 -7.37 0.46 8.17
C LEU A 380 -7.91 1.32 7.03
N LYS A 381 -7.00 1.91 6.25
CA LYS A 381 -7.34 2.67 5.04
C LYS A 381 -7.53 1.71 3.86
N LEU A 382 -8.74 1.62 3.33
CA LEU A 382 -9.05 0.89 2.11
C LEU A 382 -8.94 1.81 0.89
N GLN A 383 -8.15 1.37 -0.09
CA GLN A 383 -7.99 1.99 -1.41
C GLN A 383 -8.52 1.04 -2.50
N CYS A 384 -8.61 1.55 -3.72
CA CYS A 384 -9.06 0.77 -4.87
C CYS A 384 -8.19 -0.48 -5.06
N GLY A 385 -8.85 -1.65 -5.19
CA GLY A 385 -8.16 -2.94 -5.37
C GLY A 385 -7.64 -3.59 -4.09
N ASN A 386 -7.89 -3.01 -2.90
CA ASN A 386 -7.55 -3.67 -1.65
C ASN A 386 -8.45 -4.88 -1.39
N HIS A 387 -7.84 -6.00 -1.03
CA HIS A 387 -8.52 -7.22 -0.60
C HIS A 387 -8.21 -7.48 0.87
N VAL A 388 -9.26 -7.63 1.68
CA VAL A 388 -9.14 -7.98 3.11
C VAL A 388 -9.72 -9.37 3.31
N VAL A 389 -8.90 -10.28 3.83
CA VAL A 389 -9.31 -11.65 4.16
C VAL A 389 -9.40 -11.75 5.68
N LEU A 390 -10.58 -12.12 6.18
CA LEU A 390 -10.84 -12.33 7.60
C LEU A 390 -10.94 -13.84 7.83
N ASN A 391 -10.20 -14.36 8.82
CA ASN A 391 -10.10 -15.81 8.98
C ASN A 391 -11.34 -16.38 9.70
N GLN A 392 -11.90 -15.74 10.73
CA GLN A 392 -13.06 -16.28 11.50
C GLN A 392 -13.77 -15.21 12.37
N SER A 393 -14.50 -14.25 11.79
CA SER A 393 -15.24 -13.26 12.62
C SER A 393 -16.43 -12.62 11.90
N ASP A 394 -17.55 -13.33 11.84
CA ASP A 394 -18.79 -12.79 11.25
C ASP A 394 -19.30 -11.55 12.01
N GLU A 395 -19.06 -11.46 13.32
CA GLU A 395 -19.41 -10.29 14.13
C GLU A 395 -18.65 -9.02 13.70
N LEU A 396 -17.33 -9.12 13.48
CA LEU A 396 -16.53 -8.00 13.01
C LEU A 396 -16.97 -7.54 11.61
N VAL A 397 -17.36 -8.47 10.73
CA VAL A 397 -17.90 -8.14 9.41
C VAL A 397 -19.21 -7.36 9.56
N ILE A 398 -20.11 -7.79 10.43
CA ILE A 398 -21.37 -7.10 10.70
C ILE A 398 -21.11 -5.69 11.25
N ASP A 399 -20.19 -5.54 12.19
CA ASP A 399 -19.86 -4.23 12.78
C ASP A 399 -19.21 -3.28 11.76
N ILE A 400 -18.33 -3.80 10.89
CA ILE A 400 -17.77 -3.05 9.77
C ILE A 400 -18.87 -2.58 8.82
N LEU A 401 -19.79 -3.46 8.42
CA LEU A 401 -20.87 -3.12 7.52
C LEU A 401 -21.83 -2.10 8.14
N ARG A 402 -22.14 -2.24 9.43
CA ARG A 402 -22.92 -1.25 10.20
C ARG A 402 -22.21 0.10 10.21
N TYR A 403 -20.93 0.12 10.56
CA TYR A 403 -20.14 1.34 10.59
C TYR A 403 -20.14 2.05 9.22
N ILE A 404 -19.90 1.31 8.13
CA ILE A 404 -19.90 1.88 6.78
C ILE A 404 -21.27 2.49 6.47
N SER A 405 -22.35 1.74 6.77
CA SER A 405 -23.72 2.18 6.49
C SER A 405 -24.17 3.41 7.28
N MET A 406 -23.56 3.66 8.44
CA MET A 406 -23.88 4.80 9.29
C MET A 406 -23.03 6.03 8.95
N CYS A 407 -21.74 5.83 8.67
CA CYS A 407 -20.77 6.92 8.53
C CYS A 407 -20.71 7.50 7.13
N TYR A 408 -20.89 6.68 6.09
CA TYR A 408 -20.76 7.13 4.70
C TYR A 408 -22.12 7.41 4.07
N ARG A 409 -22.11 8.21 2.99
CA ARG A 409 -23.32 8.52 2.26
C ARG A 409 -23.71 7.36 1.34
N PRO A 410 -25.00 6.98 1.28
CA PRO A 410 -25.47 5.91 0.40
C PRO A 410 -25.22 6.14 -1.09
N GLN A 411 -25.15 7.40 -1.50
CA GLN A 411 -24.90 7.78 -2.90
C GLN A 411 -23.45 7.54 -3.33
N ASP A 412 -22.50 7.49 -2.38
CA ASP A 412 -21.07 7.40 -2.69
C ASP A 412 -20.49 5.99 -2.45
N VAL A 413 -21.10 5.20 -1.56
CA VAL A 413 -20.60 3.88 -1.17
C VAL A 413 -21.69 2.84 -1.33
N VAL A 414 -21.44 1.86 -2.20
CA VAL A 414 -22.35 0.73 -2.45
C VAL A 414 -21.83 -0.52 -1.74
N ILE A 415 -22.72 -1.24 -1.05
CA ILE A 415 -22.38 -2.49 -0.37
C ILE A 415 -22.94 -3.67 -1.16
N CYS A 416 -22.05 -4.52 -1.68
CA CYS A 416 -22.40 -5.76 -2.36
C CYS A 416 -21.99 -6.96 -1.51
N CYS A 417 -22.93 -7.88 -1.25
CA CYS A 417 -22.66 -9.11 -0.51
C CYS A 417 -23.05 -10.33 -1.34
N LEU A 418 -22.13 -11.28 -1.47
CA LEU A 418 -22.37 -12.61 -2.01
C LEU A 418 -22.33 -13.60 -0.83
N VAL A 419 -23.47 -14.22 -0.51
CA VAL A 419 -23.64 -15.05 0.68
C VAL A 419 -24.31 -16.36 0.27
N ASP A 420 -23.93 -17.48 0.89
CA ASP A 420 -24.60 -18.76 0.72
C ASP A 420 -26.04 -18.70 1.28
N VAL A 421 -26.95 -19.50 0.72
CA VAL A 421 -28.38 -19.52 1.06
C VAL A 421 -28.61 -19.82 2.54
N LYS A 422 -27.71 -20.58 3.17
CA LYS A 422 -27.78 -20.96 4.59
C LYS A 422 -27.54 -19.76 5.53
N ASP A 423 -26.68 -18.82 5.14
CA ASP A 423 -26.28 -17.68 5.97
C ASP A 423 -27.06 -16.40 5.64
N PHE A 424 -27.95 -16.47 4.62
CA PHE A 424 -28.77 -15.36 4.19
C PHE A 424 -29.60 -14.72 5.32
N ILE A 425 -30.07 -15.51 6.29
CA ILE A 425 -30.87 -15.01 7.43
C ILE A 425 -30.05 -14.00 8.26
N HIS A 426 -28.76 -14.28 8.49
CA HIS A 426 -27.87 -13.43 9.29
C HIS A 426 -27.60 -12.07 8.64
N PHE A 427 -27.63 -11.99 7.30
CA PHE A 427 -27.38 -10.76 6.54
C PHE A 427 -28.64 -10.10 5.98
N SER A 428 -29.82 -10.64 6.28
CA SER A 428 -31.11 -10.16 5.75
C SER A 428 -31.41 -8.68 6.07
N TRP A 429 -30.84 -8.15 7.16
CA TRP A 429 -30.97 -6.75 7.56
C TRP A 429 -30.30 -5.77 6.57
N LEU A 430 -29.30 -6.20 5.79
CA LEU A 430 -28.66 -5.38 4.76
C LEU A 430 -29.65 -4.91 3.69
N LYS A 431 -30.71 -5.68 3.41
CA LYS A 431 -31.76 -5.29 2.45
C LYS A 431 -32.52 -4.03 2.84
N LYS A 432 -32.46 -3.64 4.12
CA LYS A 432 -33.12 -2.43 4.65
C LYS A 432 -32.18 -1.23 4.69
N ILE A 433 -30.90 -1.41 4.37
CA ILE A 433 -29.90 -0.35 4.38
C ILE A 433 -29.93 0.36 3.02
N PRO A 434 -29.78 1.69 3.00
CA PRO A 434 -29.75 2.49 1.77
C PRO A 434 -28.56 2.26 0.83
N HIS A 435 -27.58 1.41 1.19
CA HIS A 435 -26.27 1.26 0.55
C HIS A 435 -26.21 0.09 -0.42
#